data_AF-A0A2R3P7E8-F1
#
_entry.id   AF-A0A2R3P7E8-F1
#
_cell.length_a   1.000
_cell.length_b   1.000
_cell.length_c   1.000
_cell.angle_alpha   90.00
_cell.angle_beta   90.00
_cell.angle_gamma   90.00
#
_symmetry.space_group_name_H-M   'P 1'
#
loop_
_entity.id
_entity.type
_entity.pdbx_description
1 polymer ?
#
loop_
_entity_poly.entity_id
_entity_poly.type
_entity_poly.pdbx_seq_one_letter_code
_entity_poly.pdbx_strand_id
1 'polypeptide(L)'
;MYFIYSEDHFLLTKTVNKLVKNLLTEKEYEVENYSLIYNDISEMYTSLNTFSLFGEPKILIISDAWFATEEKISLHRNYSEEALYKILESKTDNVVIFTLNNERISKRLKIAKYIEENLEVTNVKTMQENEVLNYIKAFFTRNEKSITDHDAAFILQSIPKDMQTLTNELTKLSHIESDVITLDDIKNNLSKYIDNDIFELSNAFVNNQTKTFLKLYKDYLLMNDDISKLIALLSSTVVFFRDVNVMKQQGIRNEEIVQITKAHPYRVKIAISNKLNIRELNDKIKLLYYIQQGVLNNTMDKDNIVEYRFIKNMEDKNG
;
A
#
# COMPACT_ATOMS: atom_id res chain seq x y z
N MET A 1 3.25 29.36 3.81
CA MET A 1 3.45 28.32 2.76
C MET A 1 3.67 26.98 3.44
N TYR A 2 3.22 25.91 2.82
CA TYR A 2 3.26 24.55 3.36
C TYR A 2 4.12 23.65 2.47
N PHE A 3 4.82 22.70 3.06
CA PHE A 3 5.48 21.61 2.35
C PHE A 3 5.05 20.28 2.96
N ILE A 4 4.30 19.47 2.23
CA ILE A 4 3.74 18.22 2.71
C ILE A 4 4.37 17.06 1.94
N TYR A 5 4.92 16.07 2.64
CA TYR A 5 5.50 14.90 1.99
C TYR A 5 5.08 13.60 2.65
N SER A 6 5.01 12.54 1.85
CA SER A 6 4.65 11.18 2.28
C SER A 6 5.19 10.16 1.29
N GLU A 7 5.49 8.95 1.77
CA GLU A 7 5.66 7.78 0.88
C GLU A 7 4.30 7.24 0.38
N ASP A 8 3.20 7.58 1.08
CA ASP A 8 1.84 7.16 0.73
C ASP A 8 1.09 8.31 0.05
N HIS A 9 0.95 8.19 -1.27
CA HIS A 9 0.27 9.19 -2.09
C HIS A 9 -1.17 9.44 -1.63
N PHE A 10 -1.90 8.42 -1.20
CA PHE A 10 -3.28 8.58 -0.75
C PHE A 10 -3.36 9.42 0.53
N LEU A 11 -2.50 9.12 1.50
CA LEU A 11 -2.43 9.90 2.75
C LEU A 11 -1.96 11.34 2.49
N LEU A 12 -1.04 11.54 1.54
CA LEU A 12 -0.63 12.86 1.08
C LEU A 12 -1.82 13.65 0.54
N THR A 13 -2.52 13.13 -0.47
CA THR A 13 -3.68 13.78 -1.08
C THR A 13 -4.78 14.06 -0.05
N LYS A 14 -5.05 13.11 0.85
CA LYS A 14 -6.06 13.28 1.91
C LYS A 14 -5.69 14.41 2.87
N THR A 15 -4.42 14.53 3.23
CA THR A 15 -3.93 15.58 4.13
C THR A 15 -4.02 16.95 3.47
N VAL A 16 -3.61 17.06 2.20
CA VAL A 16 -3.74 18.29 1.40
C VAL A 16 -5.20 18.71 1.30
N ASN A 17 -6.10 17.80 0.92
CA ASN A 17 -7.53 18.09 0.79
C ASN A 17 -8.14 18.55 2.13
N LYS A 18 -7.71 17.96 3.25
CA LYS A 18 -8.16 18.39 4.59
C LYS A 18 -7.68 19.81 4.91
N LEU A 19 -6.41 20.12 4.62
CA LEU A 19 -5.85 21.47 4.82
C LEU A 19 -6.60 22.50 3.97
N VAL A 20 -6.78 22.22 2.67
CA VAL A 20 -7.52 23.09 1.74
C VAL A 20 -8.95 23.31 2.23
N LYS A 21 -9.66 22.26 2.65
CA LYS A 21 -11.02 22.38 3.19
C LYS A 21 -11.08 23.26 4.44
N ASN A 22 -10.10 23.15 5.33
CA ASN A 22 -10.03 24.00 6.52
C ASN A 22 -9.80 25.47 6.15
N LEU A 23 -8.86 25.75 5.24
CA LEU A 23 -8.60 27.11 4.74
C LEU A 23 -9.84 27.73 4.10
N LEU A 24 -10.57 26.97 3.29
CA LEU A 24 -11.83 27.39 2.66
C LEU A 24 -12.98 27.62 3.66
N THR A 25 -12.85 27.16 4.91
CA THR A 25 -13.84 27.45 5.97
C THR A 25 -13.58 28.82 6.61
N GLU A 26 -12.34 29.30 6.57
CA GLU A 26 -11.93 30.56 7.18
C GLU A 26 -12.07 31.75 6.23
N LYS A 27 -11.84 31.54 4.93
CA LYS A 27 -11.88 32.58 3.90
C LYS A 27 -12.16 31.95 2.52
N GLU A 28 -12.70 32.74 1.60
CA GLU A 28 -12.83 32.36 0.19
C GLU A 28 -11.46 32.40 -0.50
N TYR A 29 -11.18 31.33 -1.26
CA TYR A 29 -9.98 31.20 -2.07
C TYR A 29 -10.31 30.57 -3.43
N GLU A 30 -9.62 31.04 -4.46
CA GLU A 30 -9.52 30.32 -5.73
C GLU A 30 -8.46 29.21 -5.61
N VAL A 31 -8.80 27.98 -5.99
CA VAL A 31 -7.86 26.84 -5.89
C VAL A 31 -7.28 26.51 -7.26
N GLU A 32 -5.96 26.56 -7.37
CA GLU A 32 -5.22 26.23 -8.58
C GLU A 32 -4.27 25.05 -8.32
N ASN A 33 -4.17 24.14 -9.30
CA ASN A 33 -3.33 22.95 -9.19
C ASN A 33 -2.28 22.96 -10.30
N TYR A 34 -1.04 22.69 -9.91
CA TYR A 34 0.12 22.62 -10.79
C TYR A 34 0.95 21.39 -10.45
N SER A 35 1.71 20.89 -11.43
CA SER A 35 2.73 19.86 -11.25
C SER A 35 4.06 20.34 -11.81
N LEU A 36 5.14 20.22 -11.04
CA LEU A 36 6.49 20.57 -11.50
C LEU A 36 7.07 19.63 -12.57
N ILE A 37 6.36 18.55 -12.90
CA ILE A 37 6.68 17.67 -14.03
C ILE A 37 6.03 18.20 -15.30
N TYR A 38 4.79 18.67 -15.22
CA TYR A 38 3.96 19.00 -16.38
C TYR A 38 3.90 20.49 -16.71
N ASN A 39 4.01 21.35 -15.70
CA ASN A 39 3.87 22.81 -15.81
C ASN A 39 5.22 23.52 -15.70
N ASP A 40 5.34 24.67 -16.36
CA ASP A 40 6.50 25.55 -16.21
C ASP A 40 6.42 26.27 -14.86
N ILE A 41 7.54 26.33 -14.13
CA ILE A 41 7.60 27.04 -12.84
C ILE A 41 7.28 28.54 -12.99
N SER A 42 7.54 29.10 -14.18
CA SER A 42 7.21 30.48 -14.52
C SER A 42 5.70 30.73 -14.52
N GLU A 43 4.88 29.74 -14.94
CA GLU A 43 3.42 29.84 -14.88
C GLU A 43 2.93 29.98 -13.43
N MET A 44 3.51 29.19 -12.54
CA MET A 44 3.19 29.22 -11.10
C MET A 44 3.60 30.56 -10.48
N TYR A 45 4.79 31.06 -10.82
CA TYR A 45 5.25 32.37 -10.37
C TYR A 45 4.34 33.49 -10.89
N THR A 46 3.95 33.45 -12.17
CA THR A 46 3.00 34.42 -12.73
C THR A 46 1.68 34.35 -11.99
N SER A 47 1.12 33.15 -11.78
CA SER A 47 -0.17 33.01 -11.11
C SER A 47 -0.16 33.52 -9.67
N LEU A 48 0.95 33.31 -8.95
CA LEU A 48 1.13 33.81 -7.59
C LEU A 48 1.15 35.35 -7.51
N ASN A 49 1.56 36.02 -8.58
CA ASN A 49 1.69 37.47 -8.66
C ASN A 49 0.54 38.15 -9.42
N THR A 50 -0.40 37.38 -9.97
CA THR A 50 -1.61 37.92 -10.59
C THR A 50 -2.79 37.82 -9.63
N PHE A 51 -3.59 38.88 -9.59
CA PHE A 51 -4.84 38.88 -8.84
C PHE A 51 -5.85 37.92 -9.48
N SER A 52 -6.63 37.24 -8.64
CA SER A 52 -7.83 36.54 -9.10
C SER A 52 -8.80 37.52 -9.76
N LEU A 53 -9.58 37.03 -10.72
CA LEU A 53 -10.64 37.81 -11.37
C LEU A 53 -11.67 38.33 -10.35
N PHE A 54 -11.90 37.59 -9.26
CA PHE A 54 -12.84 37.96 -8.20
C PHE A 54 -12.17 38.68 -7.02
N GLY A 55 -10.86 38.93 -7.09
CA GLY A 55 -10.08 39.55 -6.01
C GLY A 55 -9.83 38.64 -4.80
N GLU A 56 -10.26 37.39 -4.86
CA GLU A 56 -9.98 36.39 -3.84
C GLU A 56 -8.48 35.99 -3.86
N PRO A 57 -7.87 35.75 -2.69
CA PRO A 57 -6.56 35.11 -2.64
C PRO A 57 -6.63 33.70 -3.23
N LYS A 58 -5.48 33.16 -3.62
CA LYS A 58 -5.36 31.85 -4.24
C LYS A 58 -4.76 30.81 -3.29
N ILE A 59 -5.16 29.56 -3.44
CA ILE A 59 -4.43 28.39 -2.94
C ILE A 59 -3.77 27.71 -4.15
N LEU A 60 -2.44 27.81 -4.25
CA LEU A 60 -1.65 27.14 -5.27
C LEU A 60 -1.13 25.82 -4.70
N ILE A 61 -1.64 24.71 -5.23
CA ILE A 61 -1.19 23.36 -4.90
C ILE A 61 -0.18 22.94 -5.97
N ILE A 62 1.09 22.82 -5.58
CA ILE A 62 2.21 22.51 -6.48
C ILE A 62 2.70 21.10 -6.15
N SER A 63 2.36 20.13 -7.01
CA SER A 63 2.79 18.74 -6.88
C SER A 63 4.17 18.49 -7.47
N ASP A 64 4.73 17.34 -7.09
CA ASP A 64 6.00 16.84 -7.60
C ASP A 64 7.18 17.75 -7.24
N ALA A 65 7.26 18.17 -5.97
CA ALA A 65 8.35 18.99 -5.44
C ALA A 65 9.68 18.22 -5.28
N TRP A 66 10.13 17.58 -6.36
CA TRP A 66 11.32 16.73 -6.44
C TRP A 66 12.62 17.47 -6.13
N PHE A 67 12.63 18.80 -6.21
CA PHE A 67 13.79 19.64 -5.87
C PHE A 67 14.26 19.48 -4.42
N ALA A 68 13.41 18.95 -3.53
CA ALA A 68 13.78 18.61 -2.16
C ALA A 68 14.48 17.23 -2.04
N THR A 69 14.71 16.53 -3.15
CA THR A 69 15.32 15.19 -3.20
C THR A 69 16.62 15.19 -4.01
N GLU A 70 17.51 14.23 -3.76
CA GLU A 70 18.77 14.07 -4.51
C GLU A 70 18.57 13.37 -5.86
N GLU A 71 17.39 12.79 -6.11
CA GLU A 71 17.07 12.11 -7.35
C GLU A 71 16.89 13.12 -8.48
N LYS A 72 17.74 13.03 -9.49
CA LYS A 72 17.62 13.85 -10.70
C LYS A 72 16.52 13.25 -11.57
N ILE A 73 15.37 13.91 -11.62
CA ILE A 73 14.32 13.56 -12.57
C ILE A 73 14.72 14.15 -13.94
N SER A 74 14.67 13.35 -15.01
CA SER A 74 15.06 13.79 -16.36
C SER A 74 13.96 14.59 -17.08
N LEU A 75 12.84 14.80 -16.42
CA LEU A 75 11.61 15.41 -16.96
C LEU A 75 11.33 16.72 -16.23
N HIS A 76 11.98 17.78 -16.66
CA HIS A 76 11.72 19.14 -16.18
C HIS A 76 11.44 20.03 -17.38
N ARG A 77 10.17 20.39 -17.58
CA ARG A 77 9.88 21.53 -18.46
C ARG A 77 10.35 22.79 -17.73
N ASN A 78 11.50 23.32 -18.16
CA ASN A 78 11.99 24.65 -17.78
C ASN A 78 12.11 24.92 -16.27
N TYR A 79 12.48 23.92 -15.46
CA TYR A 79 12.77 24.18 -14.03
C TYR A 79 13.93 25.16 -13.88
N SER A 80 13.76 26.16 -13.01
CA SER A 80 14.78 27.10 -12.60
C SER A 80 14.76 27.24 -11.09
N GLU A 81 15.90 26.96 -10.45
CA GLU A 81 16.07 27.13 -9.01
C GLU A 81 15.89 28.60 -8.60
N GLU A 82 16.33 29.55 -9.44
CA GLU A 82 16.11 30.99 -9.21
C GLU A 82 14.61 31.34 -9.22
N ALA A 83 13.83 30.78 -10.14
CA ALA A 83 12.39 30.99 -10.19
C ALA A 83 11.68 30.37 -8.99
N LEU A 84 12.15 29.21 -8.52
CA LEU A 84 11.65 28.59 -7.29
C LEU A 84 11.89 29.49 -6.08
N TYR A 85 13.10 30.02 -5.90
CA TYR A 85 13.38 30.96 -4.80
C TYR A 85 12.48 32.19 -4.86
N LYS A 86 12.18 32.72 -6.05
CA LYS A 86 11.22 33.83 -6.20
C LYS A 86 9.80 33.46 -5.72
N ILE A 87 9.37 32.22 -5.92
CA ILE A 87 8.10 31.73 -5.36
C ILE A 87 8.20 31.65 -3.85
N LEU A 88 9.26 31.02 -3.32
CA LEU A 88 9.44 30.79 -1.88
C LEU A 88 9.60 32.09 -1.06
N GLU A 89 10.24 33.10 -1.64
CA GLU A 89 10.48 34.41 -1.01
C GLU A 89 9.32 35.40 -1.26
N SER A 90 8.29 34.99 -2.01
CA SER A 90 7.16 35.85 -2.33
C SER A 90 6.38 36.25 -1.07
N LYS A 91 6.17 37.55 -0.90
CA LYS A 91 5.29 38.11 0.13
C LYS A 91 3.90 38.27 -0.46
N THR A 92 3.02 37.32 -0.18
CA THR A 92 1.68 37.25 -0.75
C THR A 92 0.67 36.75 0.28
N ASP A 93 -0.58 37.18 0.14
CA ASP A 93 -1.72 36.65 0.91
C ASP A 93 -2.20 35.29 0.37
N ASN A 94 -1.64 34.84 -0.76
CA ASN A 94 -1.89 33.53 -1.34
C ASN A 94 -1.26 32.42 -0.47
N VAL A 95 -1.90 31.25 -0.48
CA VAL A 95 -1.36 30.04 0.16
C VAL A 95 -0.69 29.18 -0.91
N VAL A 96 0.58 28.85 -0.70
CA VAL A 96 1.29 27.87 -1.53
C VAL A 96 1.48 26.58 -0.75
N ILE A 97 1.09 25.45 -1.35
CA ILE A 97 1.22 24.11 -0.80
C ILE A 97 2.07 23.28 -1.75
N PHE A 98 3.31 23.01 -1.39
CA PHE A 98 4.15 22.06 -2.11
C PHE A 98 3.88 20.64 -1.62
N THR A 99 3.84 19.69 -2.56
CA THR A 99 3.68 18.28 -2.22
C THR A 99 4.75 17.39 -2.85
N LEU A 100 5.21 16.41 -2.09
CA LEU A 100 6.22 15.45 -2.53
C LEU A 100 5.84 14.03 -2.12
N ASN A 101 5.71 13.14 -3.09
CA ASN A 101 5.52 11.71 -2.84
C ASN A 101 6.88 11.02 -2.60
N ASN A 102 7.46 11.24 -1.42
CA ASN A 102 8.71 10.62 -0.96
C ASN A 102 8.68 10.44 0.56
N GLU A 103 9.35 9.42 1.09
CA GLU A 103 9.51 9.19 2.53
C GLU A 103 10.30 10.32 3.21
N ARG A 104 11.25 10.94 2.49
CA ARG A 104 12.22 11.89 3.07
C ARG A 104 12.58 13.03 2.12
N ILE A 105 12.95 14.16 2.71
CA ILE A 105 13.65 15.27 2.05
C ILE A 105 15.16 15.18 2.31
N SER A 106 15.98 15.66 1.38
CA SER A 106 17.45 15.61 1.52
C SER A 106 17.96 16.64 2.52
N LYS A 107 18.64 16.19 3.58
CA LYS A 107 19.33 17.08 4.53
C LYS A 107 20.59 17.74 3.97
N ARG A 108 21.01 17.37 2.76
CA ARG A 108 22.25 17.84 2.12
C ARG A 108 22.00 19.02 1.18
N LEU A 109 20.80 19.13 0.62
CA LEU A 109 20.45 20.19 -0.31
C LEU A 109 20.16 21.50 0.42
N LYS A 110 20.67 22.61 -0.13
CA LYS A 110 20.43 23.95 0.42
C LYS A 110 18.94 24.31 0.39
N ILE A 111 18.26 24.00 -0.71
CA ILE A 111 16.83 24.26 -0.88
C ILE A 111 15.98 23.49 0.14
N ALA A 112 16.33 22.25 0.45
CA ALA A 112 15.60 21.47 1.46
C ALA A 112 15.76 22.04 2.87
N LYS A 113 16.97 22.51 3.23
CA LYS A 113 17.19 23.24 4.50
C LYS A 113 16.39 24.53 4.55
N TYR A 114 16.37 25.28 3.45
CA TYR A 114 15.56 26.49 3.35
C TYR A 114 14.08 26.20 3.59
N ILE A 115 13.53 25.13 2.99
CA ILE A 115 12.14 24.69 3.22
C ILE A 115 11.91 24.38 4.70
N GLU A 116 12.79 23.60 5.34
CA GLU A 116 12.67 23.25 6.76
C GLU A 116 12.70 24.49 7.68
N GLU A 117 13.45 25.52 7.30
CA GLU A 117 13.60 26.75 8.09
C GLU A 117 12.47 27.78 7.86
N ASN A 118 11.86 27.81 6.67
CA ASN A 118 10.97 28.90 6.24
C ASN A 118 9.52 28.47 5.94
N LEU A 119 9.25 27.17 5.76
CA LEU A 119 7.92 26.65 5.44
C LEU A 119 7.35 25.82 6.59
N GLU A 120 6.03 25.68 6.63
CA GLU A 120 5.39 24.71 7.51
C GLU A 120 5.50 23.31 6.91
N VAL A 121 6.46 22.53 7.41
CA VAL A 121 6.78 21.21 6.88
C VAL A 121 6.02 20.11 7.63
N THR A 122 5.26 19.29 6.88
CA THR A 122 4.52 18.14 7.41
C THR A 122 4.95 16.84 6.74
N ASN A 123 5.41 15.88 7.54
CA ASN A 123 5.64 14.51 7.11
C ASN A 123 4.41 13.65 7.45
N VAL A 124 3.70 13.20 6.43
CA VAL A 124 2.59 12.26 6.59
C VAL A 124 3.17 10.85 6.52
N LYS A 125 3.32 10.22 7.69
CA LYS A 125 3.86 8.86 7.78
C LYS A 125 2.82 7.82 7.36
N THR A 126 3.30 6.70 6.85
CA THR A 126 2.47 5.50 6.66
C THR A 126 1.89 5.05 8.00
N MET A 127 0.62 4.66 7.98
CA MET A 127 -0.08 4.19 9.18
C MET A 127 0.42 2.81 9.60
N GLN A 128 0.66 2.65 10.90
CA GLN A 128 0.87 1.34 11.52
C GLN A 128 -0.45 0.57 11.63
N GLU A 129 -0.40 -0.76 11.80
CA GLU A 129 -1.60 -1.61 11.83
C GLU A 129 -2.68 -1.10 12.80
N ASN A 130 -2.29 -0.66 14.00
CA ASN A 130 -3.21 -0.10 14.99
C ASN A 130 -3.84 1.22 14.53
N GLU A 131 -3.09 2.07 13.83
CA GLU A 131 -3.58 3.33 13.26
C GLU A 131 -4.56 3.05 12.12
N VAL A 132 -4.27 2.04 11.28
CA VAL A 132 -5.20 1.60 10.23
C VAL A 132 -6.49 1.04 10.83
N LEU A 133 -6.39 0.26 11.91
CA LEU A 133 -7.56 -0.30 12.60
C LEU A 133 -8.44 0.82 13.19
N ASN A 134 -7.82 1.84 13.79
CA ASN A 134 -8.53 3.04 14.24
C ASN A 134 -9.12 3.85 13.08
N TYR A 135 -8.42 3.92 11.95
CA TYR A 135 -8.91 4.55 10.73
C TYR A 135 -10.18 3.87 10.20
N ILE A 136 -10.20 2.53 10.16
CA ILE A 136 -11.37 1.74 9.75
C ILE A 136 -12.59 2.10 10.63
N LYS A 137 -12.41 2.08 11.95
CA LYS A 137 -13.48 2.43 12.89
C LYS A 137 -13.96 3.86 12.70
N ALA A 138 -13.04 4.82 12.64
CA ALA A 138 -13.37 6.22 12.42
C ALA A 138 -13.98 6.49 11.03
N PHE A 139 -13.68 5.67 10.03
CA PHE A 139 -14.34 5.74 8.73
C PHE A 139 -15.82 5.37 8.87
N PHE A 140 -16.15 4.24 9.49
CA PHE A 140 -17.55 3.85 9.66
C PHE A 140 -18.32 4.82 10.56
N THR A 141 -17.73 5.28 11.67
CA THR A 141 -18.39 6.27 12.54
C THR A 141 -18.75 7.56 11.80
N ARG A 142 -17.89 8.04 10.88
CA ARG A 142 -18.17 9.23 10.07
C ARG A 142 -19.24 9.01 9.01
N ASN A 143 -19.51 7.77 8.64
CA ASN A 143 -20.58 7.39 7.74
C ASN A 143 -21.80 6.86 8.53
N GLU A 144 -21.93 7.23 9.81
CA GLU A 144 -23.05 6.86 10.68
C GLU A 144 -23.22 5.34 10.87
N LYS A 145 -22.12 4.59 10.78
CA LYS A 145 -22.06 3.14 10.96
C LYS A 145 -21.17 2.73 12.10
N SER A 146 -21.39 1.50 12.58
CA SER A 146 -20.61 0.86 13.63
C SER A 146 -20.03 -0.47 13.16
N ILE A 147 -18.88 -0.84 13.73
CA ILE A 147 -18.18 -2.10 13.46
C ILE A 147 -17.48 -2.55 14.75
N THR A 148 -17.37 -3.86 14.97
CA THR A 148 -16.61 -4.40 16.11
C THR A 148 -15.10 -4.35 15.85
N ASP A 149 -14.28 -4.39 16.90
CA ASP A 149 -12.81 -4.49 16.74
C ASP A 149 -12.40 -5.78 16.00
N HIS A 150 -13.13 -6.88 16.23
CA HIS A 150 -12.92 -8.15 15.55
C HIS A 150 -13.13 -8.03 14.04
N ASP A 151 -14.24 -7.42 13.64
CA ASP A 151 -14.61 -7.32 12.22
C ASP A 151 -13.75 -6.27 11.48
N ALA A 152 -13.36 -5.19 12.16
CA ALA A 152 -12.38 -4.25 11.63
C ALA A 152 -10.99 -4.91 11.42
N ALA A 153 -10.57 -5.77 12.36
CA ALA A 153 -9.34 -6.55 12.21
C ALA A 153 -9.42 -7.54 11.05
N PHE A 154 -10.60 -8.13 10.79
CA PHE A 154 -10.81 -9.00 9.63
C PHE A 154 -10.63 -8.22 8.32
N ILE A 155 -11.24 -7.03 8.18
CA ILE A 155 -11.04 -6.16 7.00
C ILE A 155 -9.55 -5.86 6.78
N LEU A 156 -8.83 -5.46 7.84
CA LEU A 156 -7.40 -5.16 7.77
C LEU A 156 -6.58 -6.36 7.27
N GLN A 157 -6.96 -7.58 7.63
CA GLN A 157 -6.27 -8.80 7.21
C GLN A 157 -6.66 -9.23 5.79
N SER A 158 -7.86 -8.91 5.34
CA SER A 158 -8.38 -9.34 4.03
C SER A 158 -7.96 -8.46 2.85
N ILE A 159 -7.50 -7.23 3.11
CA ILE A 159 -7.16 -6.24 2.07
C ILE A 159 -5.63 -6.04 2.00
N PRO A 160 -5.05 -5.79 0.81
CA PRO A 160 -3.67 -5.34 0.66
C PRO A 160 -3.34 -4.12 1.52
N LYS A 161 -2.06 -3.96 1.90
CA LYS A 161 -1.56 -2.82 2.68
C LYS A 161 -1.43 -1.55 1.82
N ASP A 162 -2.56 -1.09 1.31
CA ASP A 162 -2.69 0.09 0.46
C ASP A 162 -3.90 0.90 0.92
N MET A 163 -3.66 2.14 1.36
CA MET A 163 -4.70 2.97 1.97
C MET A 163 -5.80 3.38 0.99
N GLN A 164 -5.47 3.48 -0.30
CA GLN A 164 -6.44 3.75 -1.36
C GLN A 164 -7.40 2.56 -1.52
N THR A 165 -6.86 1.35 -1.66
CA THR A 165 -7.62 0.11 -1.76
C THR A 165 -8.49 -0.11 -0.52
N LEU A 166 -7.91 0.05 0.67
CA LEU A 166 -8.67 -0.03 1.93
C LEU A 166 -9.84 0.95 1.92
N THR A 167 -9.60 2.23 1.60
CA THR A 167 -10.67 3.24 1.62
C THR A 167 -11.76 2.94 0.60
N ASN A 168 -11.42 2.39 -0.57
CA ASN A 168 -12.39 1.99 -1.57
C ASN A 168 -13.30 0.86 -1.05
N GLU A 169 -12.74 -0.18 -0.42
CA GLU A 169 -13.53 -1.26 0.17
C GLU A 169 -14.39 -0.77 1.35
N LEU A 170 -13.84 0.10 2.21
CA LEU A 170 -14.62 0.70 3.29
C LEU A 170 -15.79 1.52 2.75
N THR A 171 -15.59 2.24 1.63
CA THR A 171 -16.65 3.00 0.97
C THR A 171 -17.75 2.07 0.44
N LYS A 172 -17.38 0.95 -0.20
CA LYS A 172 -18.35 -0.08 -0.62
C LYS A 172 -19.15 -0.61 0.57
N LEU A 173 -18.48 -1.01 1.66
CA LEU A 173 -19.13 -1.51 2.87
C LEU A 173 -20.02 -0.44 3.52
N SER A 174 -19.67 0.84 3.42
CA SER A 174 -20.50 1.93 3.94
C SER A 174 -21.80 2.17 3.17
N HIS A 175 -21.99 1.55 2.00
CA HIS A 175 -23.25 1.61 1.26
C HIS A 175 -24.23 0.49 1.62
N ILE A 176 -23.85 -0.44 2.50
CA ILE A 176 -24.76 -1.45 3.03
C ILE A 176 -25.84 -0.76 3.88
N GLU A 177 -27.10 -1.17 3.78
CA GLU A 177 -28.20 -0.50 4.47
C GLU A 177 -28.09 -0.57 6.01
N SER A 178 -27.53 -1.66 6.55
CA SER A 178 -27.36 -1.86 7.99
C SER A 178 -26.42 -0.81 8.63
N ASP A 179 -26.80 -0.29 9.79
CA ASP A 179 -25.97 0.60 10.61
C ASP A 179 -24.82 -0.14 11.34
N VAL A 180 -24.91 -1.46 11.43
CA VAL A 180 -23.88 -2.33 12.00
C VAL A 180 -23.28 -3.17 10.89
N ILE A 181 -21.99 -2.98 10.62
CA ILE A 181 -21.24 -3.80 9.67
C ILE A 181 -20.84 -5.10 10.38
N THR A 182 -21.38 -6.22 9.91
CA THR A 182 -21.09 -7.56 10.47
C THR A 182 -20.02 -8.29 9.68
N LEU A 183 -19.47 -9.37 10.26
CA LEU A 183 -18.53 -10.25 9.55
C LEU A 183 -19.10 -10.83 8.25
N ASP A 184 -20.40 -11.17 8.23
CA ASP A 184 -21.04 -11.74 7.05
C ASP A 184 -21.21 -10.68 5.96
N ASP A 185 -21.55 -9.45 6.32
CA ASP A 185 -21.57 -8.31 5.39
C ASP A 185 -20.20 -8.12 4.73
N ILE A 186 -19.14 -8.17 5.53
CA ILE A 186 -17.76 -8.04 5.03
C ILE A 186 -17.45 -9.18 4.07
N LYS A 187 -17.66 -10.44 4.46
CA LYS A 187 -17.33 -11.60 3.61
C LYS A 187 -18.09 -11.62 2.28
N ASN A 188 -19.31 -11.11 2.26
CA ASN A 188 -20.15 -11.12 1.06
C ASN A 188 -19.88 -9.95 0.11
N ASN A 189 -19.40 -8.81 0.63
CA ASN A 189 -19.27 -7.56 -0.14
C ASN A 189 -17.82 -7.13 -0.40
N LEU A 190 -16.86 -7.63 0.38
CA LEU A 190 -15.45 -7.35 0.19
C LEU A 190 -14.95 -8.06 -1.07
N SER A 191 -14.18 -7.34 -1.87
CA SER A 191 -13.59 -7.91 -3.09
C SER A 191 -12.54 -8.97 -2.72
N LYS A 192 -12.50 -10.05 -3.49
CA LYS A 192 -11.46 -11.09 -3.31
C LYS A 192 -10.13 -10.57 -3.83
N TYR A 193 -9.15 -10.47 -2.94
CA TYR A 193 -7.80 -10.04 -3.30
C TYR A 193 -6.90 -11.27 -3.50
N ILE A 194 -6.43 -11.44 -4.74
CA ILE A 194 -5.60 -12.58 -5.17
C ILE A 194 -4.42 -12.80 -4.21
N ASP A 195 -3.74 -11.74 -3.78
CA ASP A 195 -2.57 -11.87 -2.91
C ASP A 195 -2.90 -12.44 -1.53
N ASN A 196 -4.09 -12.18 -0.99
CA ASN A 196 -4.51 -12.75 0.30
C ASN A 196 -4.99 -14.20 0.14
N ASP A 197 -5.78 -14.47 -0.90
CA ASP A 197 -6.25 -15.84 -1.22
C ASP A 197 -5.08 -16.79 -1.47
N ILE A 198 -4.04 -16.33 -2.17
CA ILE A 198 -2.79 -17.06 -2.39
C ILE A 198 -2.03 -17.29 -1.08
N PHE A 199 -2.00 -16.31 -0.17
CA PHE A 199 -1.32 -16.47 1.11
C PHE A 199 -2.04 -17.50 1.98
N GLU A 200 -3.37 -17.48 2.03
CA GLU A 200 -4.18 -18.50 2.72
C GLU A 200 -4.00 -19.89 2.09
N LEU A 201 -4.03 -19.98 0.76
CA LEU A 201 -3.77 -21.22 0.03
C LEU A 201 -2.38 -21.77 0.35
N SER A 202 -1.36 -20.90 0.31
CA SER A 202 0.02 -21.26 0.63
C SER A 202 0.14 -21.71 2.09
N ASN A 203 -0.51 -21.01 3.01
CA ASN A 203 -0.52 -21.37 4.42
C ASN A 203 -1.17 -22.75 4.63
N ALA A 204 -2.27 -23.04 3.94
CA ALA A 204 -2.90 -24.36 3.95
C ALA A 204 -1.94 -25.44 3.39
N PHE A 205 -1.25 -25.15 2.28
CA PHE A 205 -0.25 -26.05 1.69
C PHE A 205 0.93 -26.33 2.63
N VAL A 206 1.48 -25.30 3.26
CA VAL A 206 2.63 -25.42 4.17
C VAL A 206 2.22 -26.19 5.43
N ASN A 207 1.01 -25.98 5.96
CA ASN A 207 0.52 -26.68 7.15
C ASN A 207 -0.17 -28.02 6.86
N ASN A 208 -0.09 -28.54 5.63
CA ASN A 208 -0.72 -29.80 5.20
C ASN A 208 -2.24 -29.85 5.48
N GLN A 209 -2.93 -28.72 5.35
CA GLN A 209 -4.38 -28.62 5.53
C GLN A 209 -5.10 -28.99 4.22
N THR A 210 -5.03 -30.26 3.82
CA THR A 210 -5.45 -30.74 2.48
C THR A 210 -6.86 -30.28 2.09
N LYS A 211 -7.85 -30.36 2.98
CA LYS A 211 -9.24 -29.93 2.68
C LYS A 211 -9.33 -28.44 2.37
N THR A 212 -8.70 -27.60 3.19
CA THR A 212 -8.68 -26.15 3.00
C THR A 212 -7.93 -25.78 1.73
N PHE A 213 -6.77 -26.41 1.50
CA PHE A 213 -5.98 -26.22 0.29
C PHE A 213 -6.78 -26.55 -0.97
N LEU A 214 -7.43 -27.72 -1.03
CA LEU A 214 -8.18 -28.15 -2.21
C LEU A 214 -9.35 -27.23 -2.54
N LYS A 215 -10.04 -26.70 -1.52
CA LYS A 215 -11.10 -25.71 -1.72
C LYS A 215 -10.54 -24.45 -2.38
N LEU A 216 -9.51 -23.85 -1.77
CA LEU A 216 -8.88 -22.61 -2.25
C LEU A 216 -8.22 -22.80 -3.63
N TYR A 217 -7.64 -23.97 -3.88
CA TYR A 217 -7.03 -24.33 -5.17
C TYR A 217 -8.06 -24.35 -6.29
N LYS A 218 -9.22 -24.99 -6.05
CA LYS A 218 -10.32 -25.05 -7.03
C LYS A 218 -10.95 -23.67 -7.24
N ASP A 219 -11.15 -22.91 -6.16
CA ASP A 219 -11.65 -21.54 -6.24
C ASP A 219 -10.71 -20.66 -7.09
N TYR A 220 -9.39 -20.80 -6.91
CA TYR A 220 -8.41 -20.07 -7.72
C TYR A 220 -8.49 -20.42 -9.20
N LEU A 221 -8.55 -21.71 -9.54
CA LEU A 221 -8.61 -22.17 -10.94
C LEU A 221 -9.92 -21.77 -11.64
N LEU A 222 -11.04 -21.74 -10.91
CA LEU A 222 -12.31 -21.25 -11.46
C LEU A 222 -12.26 -19.76 -11.79
N MET A 223 -11.49 -18.98 -11.03
CA MET A 223 -11.35 -17.53 -11.22
C MET A 223 -10.22 -17.17 -12.19
N ASN A 224 -9.20 -18.03 -12.30
CA ASN A 224 -7.98 -17.79 -13.05
C ASN A 224 -7.59 -19.04 -13.83
N ASP A 225 -7.52 -18.92 -15.15
CA ASP A 225 -7.10 -20.02 -16.04
C ASP A 225 -5.57 -20.16 -16.14
N ASP A 226 -4.82 -19.79 -15.09
CA ASP A 226 -3.35 -19.80 -15.08
C ASP A 226 -2.78 -20.50 -13.83
N ILE A 227 -2.65 -21.82 -13.96
CA ILE A 227 -1.99 -22.68 -12.97
C ILE A 227 -0.49 -22.38 -12.83
N SER A 228 0.17 -21.87 -13.88
CA SER A 228 1.60 -21.52 -13.82
C SER A 228 1.80 -20.33 -12.88
N LYS A 229 0.94 -19.32 -12.99
CA LYS A 229 0.92 -18.19 -12.05
C LYS A 229 0.64 -18.65 -10.62
N LEU A 230 -0.28 -19.60 -10.42
CA LEU A 230 -0.56 -20.18 -9.11
C LEU A 230 0.70 -20.80 -8.48
N ILE A 231 1.41 -21.65 -9.24
CA ILE A 231 2.61 -22.34 -8.75
C ILE A 231 3.74 -21.35 -8.47
N ALA A 232 3.90 -20.32 -9.29
CA ALA A 232 4.87 -19.24 -9.05
C ALA A 232 4.57 -18.49 -7.74
N LEU A 233 3.30 -18.16 -7.49
CA LEU A 233 2.83 -17.46 -6.30
C LEU A 233 2.91 -18.34 -5.03
N LEU A 234 2.59 -19.63 -5.14
CA LEU A 234 2.85 -20.61 -4.07
C LEU A 234 4.35 -20.68 -3.76
N SER A 235 5.20 -20.74 -4.80
CA SER A 235 6.66 -20.83 -4.64
C SER A 235 7.23 -19.63 -3.91
N SER A 236 6.87 -18.41 -4.31
CA SER A 236 7.32 -17.19 -3.63
C SER A 236 6.89 -17.16 -2.16
N THR A 237 5.68 -17.65 -1.87
CA THR A 237 5.18 -17.69 -0.49
C THR A 237 5.89 -18.76 0.34
N VAL A 238 6.12 -19.98 -0.16
CA VAL A 238 6.87 -20.99 0.61
C VAL A 238 8.33 -20.56 0.83
N VAL A 239 8.95 -19.88 -0.15
CA VAL A 239 10.28 -19.26 0.01
C VAL A 239 10.24 -18.20 1.11
N PHE A 240 9.21 -17.34 1.15
CA PHE A 240 9.04 -16.36 2.22
C PHE A 240 8.97 -17.02 3.61
N PHE A 241 8.19 -18.11 3.76
CA PHE A 241 8.16 -18.87 5.03
C PHE A 241 9.54 -19.41 5.42
N ARG A 242 10.30 -19.93 4.44
CA ARG A 242 11.68 -20.41 4.64
C ARG A 242 12.59 -19.28 5.10
N ASP A 243 12.54 -18.14 4.43
CA ASP A 243 13.39 -16.98 4.71
C ASP A 243 13.13 -16.42 6.11
N VAL A 244 11.85 -16.28 6.50
CA VAL A 244 11.47 -15.89 7.85
C VAL A 244 12.02 -16.87 8.88
N ASN A 245 11.93 -18.18 8.63
CA ASN A 245 12.49 -19.20 9.53
C ASN A 245 14.03 -19.10 9.66
N VAL A 246 14.73 -18.85 8.56
CA VAL A 246 16.19 -18.62 8.58
C VAL A 246 16.54 -17.39 9.42
N MET A 247 15.84 -16.27 9.22
CA MET A 247 16.04 -15.04 9.98
C MET A 247 15.78 -15.25 11.48
N LYS A 248 14.74 -16.02 11.84
CA LYS A 248 14.47 -16.39 13.23
C LYS A 248 15.59 -17.22 13.84
N GLN A 249 16.16 -18.18 13.11
CA GLN A 249 17.31 -18.96 13.58
C GLN A 249 18.58 -18.12 13.77
N GLN A 250 18.71 -17.03 13.01
CA GLN A 250 19.79 -16.05 13.15
C GLN A 250 19.57 -15.07 14.32
N GLY A 251 18.46 -15.17 15.05
CA GLY A 251 18.16 -14.31 16.20
C GLY A 251 17.56 -12.94 15.83
N ILE A 252 17.13 -12.74 14.57
CA ILE A 252 16.53 -11.48 14.13
C ILE A 252 15.17 -11.29 14.81
N ARG A 253 14.91 -10.04 15.26
CA ARG A 253 13.67 -9.64 15.93
C ARG A 253 12.51 -9.54 14.93
N ASN A 254 11.29 -9.76 15.40
CA ASN A 254 10.11 -9.85 14.51
C ASN A 254 9.86 -8.52 13.78
N GLU A 255 10.05 -7.39 14.46
CA GLU A 255 9.88 -6.05 13.88
C GLU A 255 10.90 -5.78 12.77
N GLU A 256 12.11 -6.29 12.93
CA GLU A 256 13.20 -6.16 11.96
C GLU A 256 12.96 -7.08 10.75
N ILE A 257 12.41 -8.27 10.94
CA ILE A 257 11.98 -9.14 9.84
C ILE A 257 10.91 -8.46 8.98
N VAL A 258 9.94 -7.77 9.59
CA VAL A 258 8.93 -6.97 8.85
C VAL A 258 9.61 -5.91 7.99
N GLN A 259 10.61 -5.22 8.52
CA GLN A 259 11.34 -4.17 7.77
C GLN A 259 12.17 -4.76 6.63
N ILE A 260 12.90 -5.86 6.87
CA ILE A 260 13.74 -6.52 5.86
C ILE A 260 12.89 -7.07 4.73
N THR A 261 11.82 -7.78 5.07
CA THR A 261 10.95 -8.45 4.09
C THR A 261 10.00 -7.48 3.40
N LYS A 262 9.78 -6.29 3.99
CA LYS A 262 8.73 -5.33 3.61
C LYS A 262 7.33 -5.97 3.56
N ALA A 263 7.15 -7.12 4.19
CA ALA A 263 5.89 -7.86 4.21
C ALA A 263 4.98 -7.35 5.34
N HIS A 264 3.67 -7.62 5.22
CA HIS A 264 2.71 -7.27 6.26
C HIS A 264 3.05 -7.98 7.60
N PRO A 265 3.00 -7.31 8.76
CA PRO A 265 3.33 -7.92 10.05
C PRO A 265 2.52 -9.19 10.35
N TYR A 266 1.23 -9.22 10.00
CA TYR A 266 0.43 -10.45 10.03
C TYR A 266 1.03 -11.63 9.25
N ARG A 267 1.53 -11.43 8.02
CA ARG A 267 2.15 -12.49 7.21
C ARG A 267 3.43 -13.00 7.86
N VAL A 268 4.25 -12.07 8.38
CA VAL A 268 5.45 -12.41 9.15
C VAL A 268 5.07 -13.20 10.41
N LYS A 269 4.03 -12.79 11.14
CA LYS A 269 3.52 -13.50 12.32
C LYS A 269 3.07 -14.93 11.97
N ILE A 270 2.33 -15.11 10.88
CA ILE A 270 1.93 -16.45 10.40
C ILE A 270 3.15 -17.29 10.03
N ALA A 271 4.09 -16.73 9.26
CA ALA A 271 5.29 -17.43 8.85
C ALA A 271 6.15 -17.84 10.06
N ILE A 272 6.27 -16.99 11.09
CA ILE A 272 6.94 -17.31 12.35
C ILE A 272 6.22 -18.42 13.11
N SER A 273 4.89 -18.44 13.09
CA SER A 273 4.08 -19.47 13.76
C SER A 273 4.09 -20.83 13.05
N ASN A 274 4.67 -20.90 11.86
CA ASN A 274 4.71 -22.13 11.08
C ASN A 274 5.54 -23.22 11.78
N LYS A 275 5.06 -24.47 11.68
CA LYS A 275 5.67 -25.62 12.36
C LYS A 275 6.73 -26.34 11.53
N LEU A 276 6.82 -26.08 10.22
CA LEU A 276 7.80 -26.76 9.37
C LEU A 276 9.19 -26.19 9.60
N ASN A 277 10.19 -27.08 9.61
CA ASN A 277 11.57 -26.65 9.61
C ASN A 277 12.05 -26.27 8.19
N ILE A 278 13.23 -25.66 8.11
CA ILE A 278 13.83 -25.20 6.84
C ILE A 278 13.97 -26.34 5.82
N ARG A 279 14.31 -27.56 6.25
CA ARG A 279 14.44 -28.72 5.34
C ARG A 279 13.08 -29.06 4.72
N GLU A 280 12.03 -29.11 5.51
CA GLU A 280 10.69 -29.42 5.03
C GLU A 280 10.12 -28.36 4.09
N LEU A 281 10.40 -27.08 4.37
CA LEU A 281 10.07 -25.97 3.48
C LEU A 281 10.84 -26.09 2.15
N ASN A 282 12.13 -26.42 2.21
CA ASN A 282 12.92 -26.67 1.01
C ASN A 282 12.39 -27.85 0.18
N ASP A 283 11.90 -28.91 0.82
CA ASP A 283 11.28 -30.04 0.12
C ASP A 283 9.99 -29.63 -0.60
N LYS A 284 9.16 -28.77 0.03
CA LYS A 284 7.99 -28.17 -0.63
C LYS A 284 8.38 -27.25 -1.79
N ILE A 285 9.43 -26.45 -1.65
CA ILE A 285 9.95 -25.59 -2.74
C ILE A 285 10.42 -26.44 -3.92
N LYS A 286 11.14 -27.55 -3.67
CA LYS A 286 11.54 -28.49 -4.72
C LYS A 286 10.35 -29.10 -5.44
N LEU A 287 9.32 -29.52 -4.70
CA LEU A 287 8.08 -30.01 -5.31
C LEU A 287 7.47 -28.98 -6.25
N LEU A 288 7.31 -27.74 -5.78
CA LEU A 288 6.75 -26.65 -6.59
C LEU A 288 7.58 -26.39 -7.84
N TYR A 289 8.91 -26.44 -7.74
CA TYR A 289 9.80 -26.36 -8.90
C TYR A 289 9.55 -27.50 -9.91
N TYR A 290 9.43 -28.75 -9.45
CA TYR A 290 9.15 -29.88 -10.34
C TYR A 290 7.79 -29.78 -11.03
N ILE A 291 6.77 -29.33 -10.29
CA ILE A 291 5.43 -29.08 -10.87
C ILE A 291 5.54 -27.97 -11.92
N GLN A 292 6.20 -26.84 -11.61
CA GLN A 292 6.39 -25.73 -12.54
C GLN A 292 7.07 -26.16 -13.84
N GLN A 293 8.17 -26.92 -13.74
CA GLN A 293 8.87 -27.45 -14.91
C GLN A 293 8.00 -28.43 -15.70
N GLY A 294 7.22 -29.26 -15.01
CA GLY A 294 6.28 -30.18 -15.65
C GLY A 294 5.20 -29.46 -16.47
N VAL A 295 4.63 -28.40 -15.88
CA VAL A 295 3.60 -27.56 -16.50
C VAL A 295 4.16 -26.77 -17.68
N LEU A 296 5.33 -26.13 -17.55
CA LEU A 296 5.95 -25.33 -18.61
C LEU A 296 6.38 -26.19 -19.81
N ASN A 297 6.88 -27.39 -19.57
CA ASN A 297 7.33 -28.30 -20.62
C ASN A 297 6.20 -29.20 -21.15
N ASN A 298 4.95 -29.00 -20.73
CA ASN A 298 3.79 -29.84 -21.07
C ASN A 298 3.99 -31.34 -20.77
N THR A 299 4.82 -31.67 -19.77
CA THR A 299 5.05 -33.06 -19.32
C THR A 299 4.19 -33.44 -18.11
N MET A 300 3.42 -32.49 -17.56
CA MET A 300 2.38 -32.73 -16.56
C MET A 300 1.04 -32.15 -17.02
N ASP A 301 0.01 -32.99 -16.97
CA ASP A 301 -1.38 -32.57 -17.13
C ASP A 301 -1.75 -31.60 -16.00
N LYS A 302 -2.19 -30.41 -16.40
CA LYS A 302 -2.53 -29.30 -15.51
C LYS A 302 -3.77 -29.60 -14.68
N ASP A 303 -4.67 -30.44 -15.18
CA ASP A 303 -5.99 -30.64 -14.59
C ASP A 303 -5.95 -31.69 -13.47
N ASN A 304 -5.24 -32.81 -13.68
CA ASN A 304 -5.28 -33.94 -12.74
C ASN A 304 -3.95 -34.25 -12.07
N ILE A 305 -2.83 -34.16 -12.80
CA ILE A 305 -1.52 -34.58 -12.28
C ILE A 305 -1.01 -33.57 -11.25
N VAL A 306 -1.26 -32.27 -11.45
CA VAL A 306 -0.84 -31.23 -10.50
C VAL A 306 -1.59 -31.35 -9.17
N GLU A 307 -2.93 -31.48 -9.19
CA GLU A 307 -3.74 -31.69 -7.98
C GLU A 307 -3.26 -32.93 -7.20
N TYR A 308 -3.04 -34.06 -7.90
CA TYR A 308 -2.51 -35.28 -7.28
C TYR A 308 -1.15 -35.08 -6.60
N ARG A 309 -0.23 -34.33 -7.22
CA ARG A 309 1.10 -34.06 -6.63
C ARG A 309 1.00 -33.25 -5.34
N PHE A 310 0.09 -32.28 -5.28
CA PHE A 310 -0.17 -31.51 -4.07
C PHE A 310 -0.74 -32.38 -2.96
N ILE A 311 -1.78 -33.17 -3.24
CA ILE A 311 -2.41 -34.07 -2.27
C ILE A 311 -1.39 -35.05 -1.72
N LYS A 312 -0.66 -35.74 -2.61
CA LYS A 312 0.36 -36.71 -2.23
C LYS A 312 1.40 -36.11 -1.28
N ASN A 313 1.91 -34.91 -1.56
CA ASN A 313 2.88 -34.25 -0.67
C ASN A 313 2.33 -33.95 0.72
N MET A 314 1.05 -33.58 0.82
CA MET A 314 0.43 -33.21 2.10
C MET A 314 0.00 -34.44 2.91
N GLU A 315 -0.33 -35.56 2.24
CA GLU A 315 -0.80 -36.80 2.88
C GLU A 315 0.32 -37.78 3.23
N ASP A 316 1.39 -37.88 2.42
CA ASP A 316 2.53 -38.79 2.64
C ASP A 316 3.33 -38.50 3.92
N LYS A 317 3.05 -37.40 4.63
CA LYS A 317 3.67 -37.03 5.92
C LYS A 317 2.83 -37.32 7.15
N ASN A 318 1.61 -37.83 6.98
CA ASN A 318 0.72 -38.23 8.10
C ASN A 318 0.71 -39.75 8.35
N GLY A 319 1.66 -40.49 7.77
CA GLY A 319 1.84 -41.94 7.93
C GLY A 319 3.16 -42.31 8.58
#